data_AF-A0A8X6FCZ1-F1
#
_entry.id   AF-A0A8X6FCZ1-F1
#
_cell.length_a   1.000
_cell.length_b   1.000
_cell.length_c   1.000
_cell.angle_alpha   90.00
_cell.angle_beta   90.00
_cell.angle_gamma   90.00
#
_symmetry.space_group_name_H-M   'P 1'
#
loop_
_entity.id
_entity.type
_entity.pdbx_description
1 polymer ?
#
loop_
_entity_poly.entity_id
_entity_poly.type
_entity_poly.pdbx_seq_one_letter_code
_entity_poly.pdbx_strand_id
1 'polypeptide(L)' 'MKNIITIIVAIIIVFYAGMWSQKFLMEDECLDSGGSYNENGICNIAGSHQDVPPK' A
#
# COMPACT_ATOMS: atom_id res chain seq x y z
N MET A 1 -30.35 0.94 17.98
CA MET A 1 -29.40 -0.20 17.93
C MET A 1 -29.09 -0.64 16.49
N LYS A 2 -30.09 -0.98 15.66
CA LYS A 2 -29.87 -1.42 14.26
C LYS A 2 -29.07 -0.42 13.40
N ASN A 3 -29.39 0.88 13.49
CA ASN A 3 -28.68 1.94 12.75
C ASN A 3 -27.21 2.10 13.16
N ILE A 4 -26.90 1.88 14.44
CA ILE A 4 -25.52 1.98 14.97
C ILE A 4 -24.68 0.82 14.42
N ILE A 5 -25.24 -0.39 14.39
CA ILE A 5 -24.56 -1.56 13.82
C ILE A 5 -24.28 -1.34 12.33
N THR A 6 -25.25 -0.80 11.58
CA THR A 6 -25.05 -0.50 10.15
C THR A 6 -23.92 0.50 9.91
N ILE A 7 -23.83 1.55 10.73
CA ILE A 7 -22.76 2.54 10.64
C ILE A 7 -21.39 1.90 10.93
N ILE A 8 -21.30 1.07 11.97
CA ILE A 8 -20.05 0.37 12.32
C ILE A 8 -19.59 -0.54 11.17
N VAL A 9 -20.51 -1.30 10.58
CA VAL A 9 -20.19 -2.18 9.44
C VAL A 9 -19.70 -1.37 8.23
N ALA A 10 -20.35 -0.24 7.92
CA ALA A 10 -19.93 0.63 6.83
C ALA A 10 -18.51 1.19 7.05
N ILE A 11 -18.17 1.60 8.29
CA ILE A 11 -16.83 2.07 8.63
C ILE A 11 -15.80 0.96 8.46
N ILE A 12 -16.09 -0.26 8.91
CA ILE A 12 -15.19 -1.41 8.77
C ILE A 12 -14.91 -1.70 7.29
N ILE A 13 -15.94 -1.69 6.44
CA ILE A 13 -15.79 -1.92 5.00
C ILE A 13 -14.90 -0.87 4.36
N VAL A 14 -15.14 0.42 4.65
CA VAL A 14 -14.33 1.52 4.10
C VAL A 14 -12.88 1.43 4.59
N PHE A 15 -12.67 1.12 5.87
CA PHE A 15 -11.34 0.95 6.44
C PHE A 15 -10.58 -0.20 5.77
N TYR A 16 -11.24 -1.34 5.57
CA TYR A 16 -10.63 -2.50 4.92
C TYR A 16 -10.31 -2.23 3.45
N ALA A 17 -11.20 -1.55 2.73
CA ALA A 17 -10.96 -1.13 1.35
C ALA A 17 -9.79 -0.15 1.24
N GLY A 18 -9.66 0.80 2.18
CA GLY A 18 -8.55 1.74 2.24
C GLY A 18 -7.20 1.06 2.54
N MET A 19 -7.17 0.10 3.47
CA MET A 19 -5.94 -0.67 3.72
C MET A 19 -5.53 -1.51 2.50
N TRP A 20 -6.51 -2.10 1.80
CA TRP A 20 -6.24 -2.82 0.56
C TRP A 20 -5.65 -1.89 -0.51
N SER A 21 -6.28 -0.75 -0.80
CA SER A 21 -5.78 0.17 -1.84
C SER A 21 -4.39 0.72 -1.53
N GLN A 22 -4.09 1.03 -0.26
CA GLN A 22 -2.75 1.43 0.17
C GLN A 22 -1.71 0.35 -0.11
N LYS A 23 -2.06 -0.93 0.15
CA LYS A 23 -1.16 -2.05 -0.13
C LYS A 23 -0.89 -2.21 -1.63
N PHE A 24 -1.91 -2.11 -2.49
CA PHE A 24 -1.72 -2.14 -3.95
C PHE A 24 -0.85 -0.98 -4.44
N LEU A 25 -1.09 0.23 -3.95
CA LEU A 25 -0.31 1.40 -4.35
C LEU A 25 1.18 1.25 -3.97
N MET A 26 1.46 0.74 -2.76
CA MET A 26 2.84 0.48 -2.34
C MET A 26 3.50 -0.63 -3.16
N GLU A 27 2.75 -1.69 -3.50
CA GLU A 27 3.20 -2.80 -4.35
C GLU A 27 3.54 -2.33 -5.77
N ASP A 28 2.68 -1.50 -6.36
CA ASP A 28 2.93 -0.92 -7.67
C ASP A 28 4.13 0.05 -7.64
N GLU A 29 4.20 0.97 -6.67
CA GLU A 29 5.34 1.90 -6.55
C GLU A 29 6.68 1.17 -6.38
N CYS A 30 6.68 0.06 -5.62
CA CYS A 30 7.87 -0.76 -5.45
C CYS A 30 8.31 -1.41 -6.76
N LEU A 31 7.38 -2.04 -7.48
CA LEU A 31 7.66 -2.74 -8.73
C LEU A 31 8.03 -1.76 -9.86
N ASP A 32 7.34 -0.63 -9.95
CA ASP A 32 7.62 0.44 -10.91
C ASP A 32 9.00 1.07 -10.69
N SER A 33 9.46 1.13 -9.43
CA SER A 33 10.80 1.59 -9.07
C SER A 33 11.91 0.55 -9.37
N GLY A 34 11.57 -0.60 -9.95
CA GLY A 34 12.50 -1.71 -10.18
C GLY A 34 12.84 -2.48 -8.90
N GLY A 35 11.99 -2.38 -7.89
CA GLY A 35 12.13 -3.13 -6.64
C GLY A 35 11.51 -4.52 -6.66
N SER A 36 11.78 -5.27 -5.61
CA SER A 36 11.21 -6.59 -5.37
C SER A 36 10.94 -6.79 -3.89
N TYR A 37 9.86 -7.50 -3.58
CA TYR A 37 9.50 -7.82 -2.22
C TYR A 37 10.31 -9.03 -1.70
N ASN A 38 10.84 -8.90 -0.48
CA ASN A 38 11.39 -10.06 0.23
C ASN A 38 10.27 -10.87 0.92
N GLU A 39 10.64 -12.00 1.52
CA GLU A 39 9.75 -12.91 2.25
C GLU A 39 9.04 -12.25 3.44
N ASN A 40 9.58 -11.12 3.93
CA ASN A 40 9.04 -10.32 5.02
C ASN A 40 8.07 -9.23 4.53
N GLY A 41 7.81 -9.13 3.23
CA GLY A 41 6.93 -8.10 2.65
C GLY A 41 7.55 -6.71 2.62
N ILE A 42 8.87 -6.59 2.74
CA ILE A 42 9.62 -5.34 2.61
C ILE A 42 10.01 -5.17 1.15
N CYS A 43 9.66 -4.01 0.58
CA CYS A 43 10.12 -3.61 -0.74
C CYS A 43 11.62 -3.30 -0.72
N ASN A 44 12.41 -4.03 -1.51
CA ASN A 44 13.82 -3.73 -1.76
C ASN A 44 13.97 -3.20 -3.18
N ILE A 45 14.38 -1.96 -3.33
CA ILE A 45 14.63 -1.36 -4.64
C ILE A 45 15.95 -1.93 -5.18
N ALA A 46 15.92 -2.63 -6.32
CA ALA A 46 17.12 -3.20 -6.95
C ALA A 46 17.89 -2.07 -7.64
N GLY A 47 18.57 -1.25 -6.84
CA GLY A 47 19.27 -0.08 -7.31
C GLY A 47 19.27 0.99 -6.23
N SER A 48 20.23 0.91 -5.31
CA SER A 48 20.72 2.12 -4.63
C SER A 48 21.42 3.00 -5.68
N HIS A 49 20.65 3.55 -6.62
CA HIS A 49 21.02 4.76 -7.33
C HIS A 49 20.64 5.93 -6.41
N GLN A 50 21.42 6.09 -5.35
CA GLN A 50 21.79 7.43 -4.94
C GLN A 50 22.29 8.15 -6.21
N ASP A 51 21.85 9.39 -6.42
CA ASP A 51 22.39 10.34 -7.41
C ASP A 51 21.85 10.27 -8.85
N VAL A 52 20.54 10.46 -9.05
CA VAL A 52 20.06 11.12 -10.28
C VAL A 52 19.39 12.44 -9.90
N PRO A 53 20.08 13.60 -10.00
CA PRO A 53 19.45 14.88 -9.75
C PRO A 53 18.36 15.15 -10.81
N PRO A 54 17.27 15.85 -10.44
CA PRO A 54 16.21 16.20 -11.37
C PRO A 54 16.76 17.10 -12.48
N LYS A 55 16.36 16.82 -13.72
CA LYS A 55 16.61 17.67 -14.90
C LYS A 55 15.85 18.99 -14.81
#